data_AF-A0AAV2P6Y9-F1
#
_entry.id   AF-A0AAV2P6Y9-F1
#
_cell.length_a   1.000
_cell.length_b   1.000
_cell.length_c   1.000
_cell.angle_alpha   90.00
_cell.angle_beta   90.00
_cell.angle_gamma   90.00
#
_symmetry.space_group_name_H-M   'P 1'
#
loop_
_entity.id
_entity.type
_entity.pdbx_description
1 polymer ?
#
loop_
_entity_poly.entity_id
_entity_poly.type
_entity_poly.pdbx_seq_one_letter_code
_entity_poly.pdbx_strand_id
1 'polypeptide(L)'
;MIGRRCAFFALSILLILVLSVNVYFIRMIVETSSTSRRIYSRNLPEPKSGQDSFTSSRSNEKDLQDRSQLRSITKDISEKIKEEVRTLPSKYFKQNTSYTLVLERLLAELRIMPNVREDIWNIPNNNWPDAHQLIPPAAPELGTILEVLRRSKVVRADNAPLGTQLKLMLNLENDIKALFKPQWYSRDAIIHGPVYHGKDRHNAEVAAFYLSSLLALRRVPLTVIRKLDLVEEVRDLATPALYATMYQEGNDTCLYGVCHYCSLTDPVCGSGGVLEGALIFWLPRYLRLIKHRHPWQRTYKKNKLAAWEVDEAYCDKVMDSKTYSPQSSSRLLDLIDTAIFDFLMDNGDRHHYELAQNNFHNPAVLLIDNGKSLGNPDVDHLDILAPLYQCCIIHKTTWDRLRLFSGGSLSIALGRLAAHEAEIADVLPLITEAHLSAMDRRLLIIYAVVESCLKKKKYVSNVILDHR
;
A
#
# COMPACT_ATOMS: atom_id res chain seq x y z
N MET A 1 9.89 67.93 2.21
CA MET A 1 8.66 67.44 1.52
C MET A 1 8.91 66.34 0.47
N ILE A 2 10.07 65.66 0.46
CA ILE A 2 10.41 64.64 -0.56
C ILE A 2 10.14 63.20 -0.09
N GLY A 3 10.35 62.89 1.20
CA GLY A 3 10.15 61.53 1.75
C GLY A 3 8.69 61.03 1.75
N ARG A 4 7.71 61.93 1.91
CA ARG A 4 6.28 61.56 1.90
C ARG A 4 5.79 61.14 0.51
N ARG A 5 6.31 61.75 -0.57
CA ARG A 5 5.91 61.43 -1.95
C ARG A 5 6.45 60.07 -2.41
N CYS A 6 7.67 59.69 -2.00
CA CYS A 6 8.22 58.36 -2.30
C CYS A 6 7.48 57.23 -1.57
N ALA A 7 7.04 57.45 -0.32
CA ALA A 7 6.26 56.46 0.42
C ALA A 7 4.89 56.19 -0.22
N PHE A 8 4.19 57.23 -0.69
CA PHE A 8 2.92 57.07 -1.42
C PHE A 8 3.08 56.36 -2.77
N PHE A 9 4.19 56.60 -3.48
CA PHE A 9 4.50 55.87 -4.72
C PHE A 9 4.78 54.39 -4.45
N ALA A 10 5.58 54.07 -3.43
CA ALA A 10 5.87 52.68 -3.08
C ALA A 10 4.62 51.91 -2.63
N LEU A 11 3.74 52.54 -1.84
CA LEU A 11 2.47 51.93 -1.42
C LEU A 11 1.50 51.76 -2.58
N SER A 12 1.45 52.71 -3.53
CA SER A 12 0.61 52.59 -4.72
C SER A 12 1.09 51.46 -5.64
N ILE A 13 2.41 51.31 -5.82
CA ILE A 13 2.98 50.21 -6.60
C ILE A 13 2.68 48.86 -5.94
N LEU A 14 2.83 48.76 -4.62
CA LEU A 14 2.52 47.53 -3.87
C LEU A 14 1.03 47.17 -3.99
N LEU A 15 0.13 48.16 -3.87
CA LEU A 15 -1.31 47.94 -4.00
C LEU A 15 -1.67 47.47 -5.41
N ILE A 16 -1.08 48.06 -6.46
CA ILE A 16 -1.29 47.65 -7.85
C ILE A 16 -0.78 46.21 -8.07
N LEU A 17 0.35 45.84 -7.47
CA LEU A 17 0.91 44.48 -7.55
C LEU A 17 0.01 43.46 -6.86
N VAL A 18 -0.50 43.77 -5.67
CA VAL A 18 -1.44 42.89 -4.94
C VAL A 18 -2.76 42.75 -5.70
N LEU A 19 -3.30 43.84 -6.24
CA LEU A 19 -4.54 43.82 -7.01
C LEU A 19 -4.39 43.05 -8.33
N SER A 20 -3.29 43.23 -9.05
CA SER A 20 -3.03 42.51 -10.31
C SER A 20 -2.81 41.01 -10.09
N VAL A 21 -2.10 40.61 -9.02
CA VAL A 21 -1.95 39.20 -8.65
C VAL A 21 -3.30 38.60 -8.25
N ASN A 22 -4.11 39.30 -7.44
CA ASN A 22 -5.45 38.82 -7.08
C ASN A 22 -6.40 38.72 -8.27
N VAL A 23 -6.37 39.68 -9.20
CA VAL A 23 -7.17 39.61 -10.44
C VAL A 23 -6.71 38.46 -11.33
N TYR A 24 -5.40 38.20 -11.43
CA TYR A 24 -4.87 37.03 -12.15
C TYR A 24 -5.36 35.70 -11.54
N PHE A 25 -5.30 35.55 -10.21
CA PHE A 25 -5.79 34.35 -9.53
C PHE A 25 -7.30 34.18 -9.66
N ILE A 26 -8.10 35.24 -9.55
CA ILE A 26 -9.54 35.19 -9.76
C ILE A 26 -9.86 34.79 -11.21
N ARG A 27 -9.15 35.36 -12.20
CA ARG A 27 -9.35 35.01 -13.61
C ARG A 27 -9.00 33.55 -13.89
N MET A 28 -7.92 33.03 -13.29
CA MET A 28 -7.53 31.64 -13.40
C MET A 28 -8.55 30.68 -12.75
N ILE A 29 -9.16 31.05 -11.62
CA ILE A 29 -10.24 30.28 -10.97
C ILE A 29 -11.54 30.32 -11.81
N VAL A 30 -11.85 31.46 -12.43
CA VAL A 30 -13.04 31.60 -13.31
C VAL A 30 -12.85 30.86 -14.64
N GLU A 31 -11.65 30.82 -15.21
CA GLU A 31 -11.33 30.03 -16.40
C GLU A 31 -11.34 28.52 -16.12
N THR A 32 -10.83 28.07 -14.96
CA THR A 32 -10.89 26.66 -14.57
C THR A 32 -12.33 26.20 -14.27
N SER A 33 -13.16 27.03 -13.65
CA SER A 33 -14.57 26.70 -13.37
C SER A 33 -15.47 26.72 -14.61
N SER A 34 -15.24 27.63 -15.57
CA SER A 34 -15.97 27.66 -16.85
C SER A 34 -15.59 26.51 -17.78
N THR A 35 -14.33 26.06 -17.74
CA THR A 35 -13.87 24.86 -18.46
C THR A 35 -14.50 23.60 -17.87
N SER A 36 -14.62 23.51 -16.55
CA SER A 36 -15.30 22.40 -15.86
C SER A 36 -16.80 22.35 -16.21
N ARG A 37 -17.52 23.48 -16.22
CA ARG A 37 -18.96 23.51 -16.60
C ARG A 37 -19.21 23.17 -18.07
N ARG A 38 -18.30 23.53 -18.99
CA ARG A 38 -18.42 23.15 -20.42
C ARG A 38 -18.18 21.66 -20.68
N ILE A 39 -17.35 20.99 -19.86
CA ILE A 39 -17.10 19.55 -19.99
C ILE A 39 -18.32 18.74 -19.48
N TYR A 40 -19.01 19.23 -18.43
CA TYR A 40 -20.16 18.54 -17.85
C TYR A 40 -21.48 18.67 -18.63
N SER A 41 -21.58 19.57 -19.61
CA SER A 41 -22.81 19.75 -20.40
C SER A 41 -22.85 18.95 -21.70
N ARG A 42 -21.79 18.19 -22.05
CA ARG A 42 -21.67 17.61 -23.40
C ARG A 42 -21.71 16.09 -23.51
N ASN A 43 -21.88 15.34 -22.41
CA ASN A 43 -21.95 13.88 -22.46
C ASN A 43 -23.01 13.33 -21.50
N LEU A 44 -24.29 13.37 -21.91
CA LEU A 44 -25.28 12.36 -21.51
C LEU A 44 -25.69 11.60 -22.79
N PRO A 45 -25.56 10.27 -22.87
CA PRO A 45 -26.21 9.50 -23.91
C PRO A 45 -27.64 9.13 -23.48
N GLU A 46 -28.63 9.55 -24.25
CA GLU A 46 -29.97 8.93 -24.25
C GLU A 46 -29.93 7.58 -24.99
N PRO A 47 -30.80 6.61 -24.64
CA PRO A 47 -30.83 5.31 -25.30
C PRO A 47 -31.76 5.34 -26.51
N LYS A 48 -31.25 5.13 -27.74
CA LYS A 48 -32.09 4.71 -28.87
C LYS A 48 -31.44 3.66 -29.75
N SER A 49 -32.33 2.77 -30.17
CA SER A 49 -32.24 1.58 -31.00
C SER A 49 -31.76 1.81 -32.44
N GLY A 50 -31.10 0.79 -33.00
CA GLY A 50 -31.41 0.28 -34.35
C GLY A 50 -30.60 0.79 -35.54
N GLN A 51 -30.04 -0.20 -36.24
CA GLN A 51 -29.74 -0.30 -37.68
C GLN A 51 -28.35 0.08 -38.24
N ASP A 52 -27.89 -0.88 -39.04
CA ASP A 52 -26.66 -0.98 -39.82
C ASP A 52 -26.47 0.13 -40.86
N SER A 53 -25.21 0.48 -41.14
CA SER A 53 -24.72 0.58 -42.52
C SER A 53 -23.19 0.65 -42.57
N PHE A 54 -22.61 -0.25 -43.35
CA PHE A 54 -21.23 -0.22 -43.84
C PHE A 54 -20.97 1.06 -44.66
N THR A 55 -19.83 1.72 -44.46
CA THR A 55 -18.96 2.18 -45.56
C THR A 55 -17.55 2.48 -45.07
N SER A 56 -16.60 2.01 -45.87
CA SER A 56 -15.15 2.10 -45.74
C SER A 56 -14.65 3.44 -46.28
N SER A 57 -13.58 3.99 -45.67
CA SER A 57 -12.44 4.51 -46.43
C SER A 57 -11.25 4.88 -45.55
N ARG A 58 -10.21 4.04 -45.61
CA ARG A 58 -8.81 4.42 -45.88
C ARG A 58 -8.32 5.77 -45.31
N SER A 59 -7.98 5.78 -44.02
CA SER A 59 -6.97 6.71 -43.48
C SER A 59 -6.23 6.22 -42.23
N ASN A 60 -6.53 5.01 -41.72
CA ASN A 60 -6.02 4.54 -40.43
C ASN A 60 -4.81 3.59 -40.49
N GLU A 61 -4.30 3.21 -41.67
CA GLU A 61 -3.21 2.22 -41.74
C GLU A 61 -1.81 2.79 -41.44
N LYS A 62 -1.60 4.11 -41.55
CA LYS A 62 -0.30 4.72 -41.22
C LYS A 62 -0.08 5.02 -39.74
N ASP A 63 -1.16 5.21 -38.97
CA ASP A 63 -1.09 5.53 -37.54
C ASP A 63 -1.08 4.26 -36.64
N LEU A 64 -1.37 3.10 -37.25
CA LEU A 64 -1.28 1.78 -36.62
C LEU A 64 0.12 1.15 -36.76
N GLN A 65 0.93 1.57 -37.73
CA GLN A 65 2.29 1.05 -37.93
C GLN A 65 3.33 1.65 -36.99
N ASP A 66 3.15 2.88 -36.52
CA ASP A 66 4.10 3.53 -35.60
C ASP A 66 3.86 3.17 -34.12
N ARG A 67 2.72 2.51 -33.82
CA ARG A 67 2.35 2.07 -32.46
C ARG A 67 2.91 0.71 -32.07
N SER A 68 3.53 -0.03 -33.00
CA SER A 68 4.04 -1.39 -32.73
C SER A 68 5.47 -1.43 -32.16
N GLN A 69 6.11 -0.29 -31.91
CA GLN A 69 7.55 -0.22 -31.61
C GLN A 69 7.94 0.08 -30.16
N LEU A 70 7.03 0.41 -29.25
CA LEU A 70 7.38 0.50 -27.83
C LEU A 70 7.33 -0.90 -27.20
N ARG A 71 8.31 -1.74 -27.58
CA ARG A 71 8.45 -3.09 -27.02
C ARG A 71 8.77 -2.94 -25.52
N SER A 72 7.80 -3.27 -24.68
CA SER A 72 7.98 -3.20 -23.24
C SER A 72 9.02 -4.24 -22.83
N ILE A 73 10.15 -3.76 -22.33
CA ILE A 73 11.30 -4.57 -21.90
C ILE A 73 10.90 -5.49 -20.73
N THR A 74 9.92 -5.07 -19.93
CA THR A 74 9.35 -5.88 -18.84
C THR A 74 8.76 -7.19 -19.34
N LYS A 75 8.21 -7.23 -20.57
CA LYS A 75 7.71 -8.48 -21.17
C LYS A 75 8.84 -9.45 -21.50
N ASP A 76 9.92 -8.97 -22.10
CA ASP A 76 11.07 -9.82 -22.43
C ASP A 76 11.78 -10.32 -21.16
N ILE A 77 11.89 -9.47 -20.13
CA ILE A 77 12.41 -9.86 -18.81
C ILE A 77 11.49 -10.89 -18.15
N SER A 78 10.16 -10.71 -18.26
CA SER A 78 9.17 -11.63 -17.69
C SER A 78 9.32 -13.04 -18.23
N GLU A 79 9.51 -13.20 -19.54
CA GLU A 79 9.71 -14.52 -20.15
C GLU A 79 11.03 -15.16 -19.69
N LYS A 80 12.12 -14.38 -19.62
CA LYS A 80 13.41 -14.86 -19.07
C LYS A 80 13.28 -15.33 -17.62
N ILE A 81 12.53 -14.61 -16.78
CA ILE A 81 12.30 -15.01 -15.38
C ILE A 81 11.51 -16.31 -15.32
N LYS A 82 10.47 -16.49 -16.15
CA LYS A 82 9.69 -17.74 -16.22
C LYS A 82 10.55 -18.93 -16.66
N GLU A 83 11.49 -18.71 -17.58
CA GLU A 83 12.47 -19.74 -17.96
C GLU A 83 13.41 -20.09 -16.81
N GLU A 84 13.93 -19.09 -16.10
CA GLU A 84 14.82 -19.27 -14.95
C GLU A 84 14.13 -20.06 -13.83
N VAL A 85 12.83 -19.84 -13.60
CA VAL A 85 12.01 -20.63 -12.64
C VAL A 85 12.04 -22.13 -12.96
N ARG A 86 12.01 -22.52 -14.25
CA ARG A 86 12.07 -23.94 -14.66
C ARG A 86 13.40 -24.60 -14.34
N THR A 87 14.45 -23.80 -14.20
CA THR A 87 15.83 -24.25 -13.91
C THR A 87 16.23 -24.04 -12.45
N LEU A 88 15.30 -23.63 -11.59
CA LEU A 88 15.57 -23.39 -10.17
C LEU A 88 16.16 -24.62 -9.50
N PRO A 89 17.22 -24.47 -8.69
CA PRO A 89 17.77 -25.57 -7.91
C PRO A 89 16.71 -26.22 -7.00
N SER A 90 16.75 -27.56 -6.89
CA SER A 90 15.78 -28.35 -6.11
C SER A 90 15.68 -27.92 -4.63
N LYS A 91 16.71 -27.25 -4.09
CA LYS A 91 16.74 -26.72 -2.71
C LYS A 91 15.56 -25.78 -2.43
N TYR A 92 15.06 -25.06 -3.44
CA TYR A 92 13.95 -24.11 -3.29
C TYR A 92 12.57 -24.76 -3.22
N PHE A 93 12.45 -25.99 -3.72
CA PHE A 93 11.21 -26.77 -3.69
C PHE A 93 11.12 -27.68 -2.46
N LYS A 94 12.24 -27.92 -1.78
CA LYS A 94 12.27 -28.68 -0.52
C LYS A 94 11.86 -27.77 0.63
N GLN A 95 10.95 -28.29 1.45
CA GLN A 95 10.50 -27.59 2.64
C GLN A 95 11.70 -27.38 3.58
N ASN A 96 12.01 -26.13 3.87
CA ASN A 96 12.96 -25.81 4.92
C ASN A 96 12.21 -25.84 6.24
N THR A 97 12.61 -26.69 7.18
CA THR A 97 11.93 -26.86 8.48
C THR A 97 12.34 -25.82 9.51
N SER A 98 13.42 -25.06 9.30
CA SER A 98 13.90 -24.03 10.23
C SER A 98 12.93 -22.85 10.38
N TYR A 99 11.99 -22.64 9.46
CA TYR A 99 10.93 -21.65 9.61
C TYR A 99 10.06 -21.86 10.87
N THR A 100 9.94 -23.10 11.34
CA THR A 100 9.12 -23.44 12.53
C THR A 100 9.56 -22.65 13.76
N LEU A 101 10.86 -22.45 13.97
CA LEU A 101 11.38 -21.64 15.07
C LEU A 101 10.94 -20.18 14.98
N VAL A 102 10.87 -19.63 13.76
CA VAL A 102 10.37 -18.28 13.52
C VAL A 102 8.88 -18.22 13.83
N LEU A 103 8.10 -19.18 13.33
CA LEU A 103 6.66 -19.24 13.50
C LEU A 103 6.26 -19.38 14.98
N GLU A 104 6.86 -20.32 15.71
CA GLU A 104 6.56 -20.55 17.12
C GLU A 104 6.93 -19.33 17.98
N ARG A 105 8.03 -18.63 17.66
CA ARG A 105 8.37 -17.37 18.33
C ARG A 105 7.32 -16.29 18.07
N LEU A 106 6.89 -16.10 16.83
CA LEU A 106 5.87 -15.11 16.50
C LEU A 106 4.52 -15.45 17.16
N LEU A 107 4.12 -16.72 17.16
CA LEU A 107 2.91 -17.16 17.86
C LEU A 107 3.02 -16.95 19.39
N ALA A 108 4.21 -17.10 19.96
CA ALA A 108 4.42 -16.79 21.38
C ALA A 108 4.26 -15.30 21.68
N GLU A 109 4.73 -14.41 20.79
CA GLU A 109 4.53 -12.94 20.91
C GLU A 109 3.04 -12.56 20.81
N LEU A 110 2.19 -13.38 20.17
CA LEU A 110 0.75 -13.13 20.02
C LEU A 110 -0.08 -13.65 21.21
N ARG A 111 0.52 -14.28 22.21
CA ARG A 111 -0.21 -14.70 23.42
C ARG A 111 -0.66 -13.49 24.22
N ILE A 112 -1.92 -13.50 24.64
CA ILE A 112 -2.51 -12.47 25.50
C ILE A 112 -2.06 -12.74 26.95
N MET A 113 -1.49 -11.73 27.59
CA MET A 113 -1.07 -11.81 28.99
C MET A 113 -2.28 -11.59 29.91
N PRO A 114 -2.40 -12.33 31.04
CA PRO A 114 -3.57 -12.25 31.90
C PRO A 114 -3.72 -10.91 32.64
N ASN A 115 -2.61 -10.23 32.94
CA ASN A 115 -2.61 -8.96 33.66
C ASN A 115 -2.12 -7.84 32.74
N VAL A 116 -3.06 -7.16 32.08
CA VAL A 116 -2.79 -5.99 31.24
C VAL A 116 -2.35 -4.82 32.12
N ARG A 117 -1.21 -4.21 31.80
CA ARG A 117 -0.74 -3.02 32.52
C ARG A 117 -1.54 -1.80 32.09
N GLU A 118 -1.83 -0.88 33.02
CA GLU A 118 -2.54 0.37 32.70
C GLU A 118 -1.81 1.21 31.66
N ASP A 119 -0.48 1.13 31.61
CA ASP A 119 0.39 1.89 30.74
C ASP A 119 0.78 1.15 29.45
N ILE A 120 0.04 0.10 29.06
CA ILE A 120 0.38 -0.78 27.93
C ILE A 120 0.64 0.00 26.62
N TRP A 121 -0.03 1.14 26.42
CA TRP A 121 0.13 1.99 25.25
C TRP A 121 1.44 2.77 25.20
N ASN A 122 2.15 2.93 26.31
CA ASN A 122 3.49 3.55 26.31
C ASN A 122 4.49 2.70 25.52
N ILE A 123 4.29 1.38 25.47
CA ILE A 123 5.18 0.45 24.80
C ILE A 123 5.20 0.68 23.27
N PRO A 124 4.08 0.54 22.54
CA PRO A 124 4.06 0.77 21.10
C PRO A 124 4.19 2.26 20.75
N ASN A 125 3.84 3.17 21.67
CA ASN A 125 4.01 4.59 21.41
C ASN A 125 5.44 5.06 21.57
N ASN A 126 6.13 4.75 22.67
CA ASN A 126 7.36 5.43 23.05
C ASN A 126 8.61 4.54 22.92
N ASN A 127 8.44 3.21 22.95
CA ASN A 127 9.55 2.28 23.15
C ASN A 127 9.85 1.40 21.92
N TRP A 128 8.90 1.23 21.01
CA TRP A 128 9.05 0.30 19.88
C TRP A 128 9.63 0.92 18.60
N PRO A 129 9.10 2.05 18.07
CA PRO A 129 9.56 2.52 16.78
C PRO A 129 10.98 3.09 16.85
N ASP A 130 11.86 2.58 16.01
CA ASP A 130 13.21 3.09 15.80
C ASP A 130 13.41 3.51 14.32
N ALA A 131 14.65 3.82 13.93
CA ALA A 131 14.97 4.21 12.55
C ALA A 131 14.67 3.11 11.53
N HIS A 132 14.54 1.85 11.94
CA HIS A 132 14.61 0.68 11.07
C HIS A 132 13.32 -0.15 11.04
N GLN A 133 12.51 -0.07 12.10
CA GLN A 133 11.29 -0.85 12.28
C GLN A 133 10.30 -0.13 13.20
N LEU A 134 9.02 -0.50 13.09
CA LEU A 134 7.95 -0.03 13.98
C LEU A 134 7.76 -0.94 15.19
N ILE A 135 8.21 -2.20 15.09
CA ILE A 135 8.05 -3.24 16.10
C ILE A 135 9.42 -3.89 16.31
N PRO A 136 9.91 -4.01 17.55
CA PRO A 136 11.23 -4.58 17.79
C PRO A 136 11.28 -6.08 17.42
N PRO A 137 12.48 -6.67 17.30
CA PRO A 137 12.61 -8.08 16.93
C PRO A 137 11.94 -9.02 17.93
N ALA A 138 11.93 -8.66 19.23
CA ALA A 138 11.22 -9.34 20.30
C ALA A 138 10.16 -8.38 20.89
N ALA A 139 8.90 -8.76 20.78
CA ALA A 139 7.76 -7.96 21.25
C ALA A 139 6.80 -8.85 22.08
N PRO A 140 7.17 -9.23 23.31
CA PRO A 140 6.37 -10.16 24.12
C PRO A 140 4.98 -9.61 24.49
N GLU A 141 4.79 -8.29 24.46
CA GLU A 141 3.50 -7.64 24.74
C GLU A 141 2.60 -7.52 23.51
N LEU A 142 3.05 -7.96 22.33
CA LEU A 142 2.36 -7.72 21.05
C LEU A 142 0.92 -8.25 21.04
N GLY A 143 0.70 -9.52 21.40
CA GLY A 143 -0.63 -10.11 21.44
C GLY A 143 -1.58 -9.38 22.36
N THR A 144 -1.08 -8.93 23.51
CA THR A 144 -1.85 -8.13 24.47
C THR A 144 -2.21 -6.76 23.88
N ILE A 145 -1.25 -6.07 23.26
CA ILE A 145 -1.49 -4.75 22.63
C ILE A 145 -2.50 -4.86 21.48
N LEU A 146 -2.41 -5.89 20.64
CA LEU A 146 -3.36 -6.13 19.55
C LEU A 146 -4.77 -6.40 20.10
N GLU A 147 -4.89 -7.16 21.20
CA GLU A 147 -6.18 -7.41 21.83
C GLU A 147 -6.78 -6.15 22.47
N VAL A 148 -5.97 -5.35 23.16
CA VAL A 148 -6.41 -4.06 23.70
C VAL A 148 -6.84 -3.13 22.57
N LEU A 149 -6.08 -3.05 21.47
CA LEU A 149 -6.46 -2.27 20.27
C LEU A 149 -7.84 -2.68 19.72
N ARG A 150 -8.07 -3.99 19.63
CA ARG A 150 -9.32 -4.56 19.12
C ARG A 150 -10.52 -4.22 20.00
N ARG A 151 -10.37 -4.29 21.33
CA ARG A 151 -11.46 -4.11 22.29
C ARG A 151 -11.65 -2.68 22.79
N SER A 152 -10.66 -1.80 22.62
CA SER A 152 -10.73 -0.44 23.17
C SER A 152 -11.95 0.31 22.65
N LYS A 153 -12.70 0.92 23.58
CA LYS A 153 -13.95 1.62 23.29
C LYS A 153 -13.71 2.77 22.31
N VAL A 154 -14.55 2.88 21.28
CA VAL A 154 -14.58 4.07 20.42
C VAL A 154 -15.16 5.24 21.22
N VAL A 155 -14.50 6.39 21.17
CA VAL A 155 -14.99 7.65 21.78
C VAL A 155 -15.41 8.68 20.74
N ARG A 156 -14.91 8.55 19.50
CA ARG A 156 -15.27 9.40 18.37
C ARG A 156 -14.97 8.70 17.04
N ALA A 157 -15.87 8.84 16.08
CA ALA A 157 -15.68 8.41 14.70
C ALA A 157 -15.71 9.61 13.74
N ASP A 158 -14.79 9.66 12.79
CA ASP A 158 -14.70 10.71 11.77
C ASP A 158 -14.31 10.14 10.40
N ASN A 159 -14.48 10.92 9.34
CA ASN A 159 -13.84 10.63 8.06
C ASN A 159 -12.33 10.80 8.22
N ALA A 160 -11.53 9.82 7.78
CA ALA A 160 -10.09 10.01 7.87
C ALA A 160 -9.62 11.09 6.88
N PRO A 161 -8.67 11.96 7.29
CA PRO A 161 -8.24 13.06 6.44
C PRO A 161 -7.49 12.54 5.22
N LEU A 162 -7.80 13.12 4.05
CA LEU A 162 -7.13 12.89 2.77
C LEU A 162 -7.21 11.43 2.27
N GLY A 163 -6.88 11.21 1.00
CA GLY A 163 -6.91 9.89 0.37
C GLY A 163 -8.13 9.70 -0.54
N THR A 164 -8.12 8.60 -1.28
CA THR A 164 -9.07 8.38 -2.37
C THR A 164 -10.17 7.38 -2.03
N GLN A 165 -9.92 6.47 -1.08
CA GLN A 165 -10.82 5.40 -0.65
C GLN A 165 -11.48 5.72 0.69
N LEU A 166 -12.59 5.04 0.99
CA LEU A 166 -13.29 5.14 2.27
C LEU A 166 -12.41 4.59 3.40
N LYS A 167 -12.27 5.38 4.45
CA LYS A 167 -11.59 5.03 5.69
C LYS A 167 -12.08 5.95 6.80
N LEU A 168 -12.24 5.41 8.00
CA LEU A 168 -12.64 6.17 9.17
C LEU A 168 -11.43 6.44 10.05
N MET A 169 -11.41 7.60 10.69
CA MET A 169 -10.51 7.89 11.79
C MET A 169 -11.29 7.67 13.09
N LEU A 170 -10.82 6.74 13.90
CA LEU A 170 -11.39 6.45 15.21
C LEU A 170 -10.46 7.01 16.29
N ASN A 171 -11.03 7.78 17.21
CA ASN A 171 -10.40 7.97 18.51
C ASN A 171 -10.98 6.91 19.44
N LEU A 172 -10.09 6.15 20.06
CA LEU A 172 -10.40 5.19 21.09
C LEU A 172 -10.15 5.82 22.46
N GLU A 173 -10.58 5.15 23.52
CA GLU A 173 -10.16 5.48 24.88
C GLU A 173 -8.63 5.60 25.00
N ASN A 174 -8.16 6.31 26.03
CA ASN A 174 -6.73 6.60 26.26
C ASN A 174 -6.06 7.44 25.15
N ASP A 175 -6.82 8.26 24.42
CA ASP A 175 -6.34 9.14 23.32
C ASP A 175 -5.61 8.38 22.19
N ILE A 176 -5.94 7.11 22.03
CA ILE A 176 -5.40 6.27 20.96
C ILE A 176 -6.16 6.56 19.67
N LYS A 177 -5.42 6.82 18.59
CA LYS A 177 -5.97 6.98 17.26
C LYS A 177 -5.77 5.72 16.45
N ALA A 178 -6.76 5.36 15.65
CA ALA A 178 -6.66 4.26 14.73
C ALA A 178 -7.42 4.57 13.43
N LEU A 179 -6.90 4.07 12.33
CA LEU A 179 -7.58 4.10 11.04
C LEU A 179 -8.40 2.82 10.89
N PHE A 180 -9.66 2.94 10.50
CA PHE A 180 -10.50 1.80 10.16
C PHE A 180 -10.76 1.75 8.65
N LYS A 181 -10.35 0.66 7.99
CA LYS A 181 -10.66 0.38 6.59
C LYS A 181 -11.75 -0.72 6.53
N PRO A 182 -12.96 -0.43 6.02
CA PRO A 182 -14.06 -1.38 6.05
C PRO A 182 -13.88 -2.53 5.04
N GLN A 183 -14.56 -3.63 5.30
CA GLN A 183 -14.71 -4.71 4.33
C GLN A 183 -15.55 -4.25 3.14
N TRP A 184 -14.94 -4.27 1.95
CA TRP A 184 -15.63 -4.02 0.67
C TRP A 184 -16.02 -5.29 -0.08
N TYR A 185 -15.22 -6.35 0.09
CA TYR A 185 -15.31 -7.56 -0.72
C TYR A 185 -15.36 -8.81 0.16
N SER A 186 -15.94 -9.88 -0.37
CA SER A 186 -15.73 -11.22 0.18
C SER A 186 -14.27 -11.66 -0.01
N ARG A 187 -13.82 -12.66 0.75
CA ARG A 187 -12.45 -13.17 0.68
C ARG A 187 -12.10 -13.76 -0.69
N ASP A 188 -13.08 -14.34 -1.37
CA ASP A 188 -12.93 -14.98 -2.68
C ASP A 188 -13.09 -14.02 -3.87
N ALA A 189 -13.31 -12.72 -3.62
CA ALA A 189 -13.49 -11.75 -4.68
C ALA A 189 -12.21 -11.60 -5.52
N ILE A 190 -12.36 -11.84 -6.83
CA ILE A 190 -11.30 -11.63 -7.82
C ILE A 190 -11.43 -10.23 -8.39
N ILE A 191 -10.35 -9.45 -8.31
CA ILE A 191 -10.31 -8.10 -8.89
C ILE A 191 -9.63 -8.18 -10.26
N HIS A 192 -10.41 -7.85 -11.28
CA HIS A 192 -9.96 -7.78 -12.66
C HIS A 192 -9.49 -6.37 -13.02
N GLY A 193 -8.69 -6.28 -14.09
CA GLY A 193 -8.16 -5.03 -14.62
C GLY A 193 -6.70 -4.81 -14.21
N PRO A 194 -6.22 -3.55 -14.24
CA PRO A 194 -4.87 -3.22 -13.78
C PRO A 194 -4.67 -3.62 -12.31
N VAL A 195 -3.44 -4.00 -11.95
CA VAL A 195 -3.08 -4.47 -10.60
C VAL A 195 -3.43 -3.50 -9.44
N TYR A 196 -3.59 -2.20 -9.73
CA TYR A 196 -3.98 -1.18 -8.75
C TYR A 196 -5.50 -0.90 -8.69
N HIS A 197 -6.32 -1.69 -9.40
CA HIS A 197 -7.76 -1.52 -9.50
C HIS A 197 -8.52 -1.97 -8.23
N GLY A 198 -9.82 -1.70 -8.16
CA GLY A 198 -10.67 -2.05 -7.01
C GLY A 198 -10.55 -1.10 -5.81
N LYS A 199 -11.30 -1.39 -4.75
CA LYS A 199 -11.23 -0.73 -3.43
C LYS A 199 -10.14 -1.37 -2.56
N ASP A 200 -9.78 -0.71 -1.46
CA ASP A 200 -8.88 -1.30 -0.47
C ASP A 200 -9.55 -2.52 0.20
N ARG A 201 -8.80 -3.62 0.29
CA ARG A 201 -9.17 -4.84 1.01
C ARG A 201 -8.62 -4.79 2.42
N HIS A 202 -9.51 -4.78 3.39
CA HIS A 202 -9.12 -4.72 4.80
C HIS A 202 -8.31 -5.96 5.24
N ASN A 203 -8.69 -7.16 4.80
CA ASN A 203 -7.96 -8.40 5.09
C ASN A 203 -6.53 -8.38 4.53
N ALA A 204 -6.27 -7.64 3.45
CA ALA A 204 -4.94 -7.48 2.90
C ALA A 204 -4.03 -6.62 3.79
N GLU A 205 -4.55 -5.61 4.49
CA GLU A 205 -3.77 -4.82 5.47
C GLU A 205 -3.31 -5.69 6.65
N VAL A 206 -4.17 -6.60 7.11
CA VAL A 206 -3.84 -7.52 8.19
C VAL A 206 -2.86 -8.60 7.73
N ALA A 207 -3.05 -9.16 6.52
CA ALA A 207 -2.10 -10.09 5.92
C ALA A 207 -0.71 -9.47 5.76
N ALA A 208 -0.65 -8.20 5.35
CA ALA A 208 0.58 -7.41 5.24
C ALA A 208 1.32 -7.31 6.58
N PHE A 209 0.60 -7.04 7.67
CA PHE A 209 1.16 -6.97 9.01
C PHE A 209 1.85 -8.30 9.43
N TYR A 210 1.19 -9.43 9.22
CA TYR A 210 1.76 -10.74 9.56
C TYR A 210 2.90 -11.15 8.61
N LEU A 211 2.78 -10.87 7.31
CA LEU A 211 3.86 -11.12 6.35
C LEU A 211 5.11 -10.32 6.70
N SER A 212 4.96 -9.04 7.04
CA SER A 212 6.07 -8.17 7.47
C SER A 212 6.77 -8.70 8.72
N SER A 213 6.01 -9.29 9.66
CA SER A 213 6.58 -9.95 10.85
C SER A 213 7.31 -11.24 10.48
N LEU A 214 6.73 -12.08 9.61
CA LEU A 214 7.37 -13.29 9.11
C LEU A 214 8.67 -13.00 8.37
N LEU A 215 8.73 -11.95 7.57
CA LEU A 215 9.93 -11.53 6.85
C LEU A 215 10.91 -10.72 7.72
N ALA A 216 10.64 -10.55 9.02
CA ALA A 216 11.43 -9.72 9.93
C ALA A 216 11.65 -8.27 9.43
N LEU A 217 10.74 -7.77 8.58
CA LEU A 217 10.75 -6.39 8.15
C LEU A 217 10.23 -5.49 9.26
N ARG A 218 9.14 -5.91 9.94
CA ARG A 218 8.53 -5.21 11.08
C ARG A 218 8.24 -3.72 10.81
N ARG A 219 7.89 -3.38 9.57
CA ARG A 219 7.71 -2.01 9.04
C ARG A 219 6.25 -1.66 8.71
N VAL A 220 5.31 -2.56 9.02
CA VAL A 220 3.86 -2.34 8.91
C VAL A 220 3.32 -1.92 10.29
N PRO A 221 2.46 -0.88 10.41
CA PRO A 221 1.83 -0.52 11.67
C PRO A 221 1.00 -1.66 12.26
N LEU A 222 0.76 -1.62 13.57
CA LEU A 222 -0.08 -2.60 14.25
C LEU A 222 -1.47 -2.62 13.60
N THR A 223 -1.91 -3.79 13.15
CA THR A 223 -3.13 -3.93 12.36
C THR A 223 -3.87 -5.19 12.79
N VAL A 224 -5.16 -5.05 13.12
CA VAL A 224 -6.04 -6.14 13.56
C VAL A 224 -7.35 -6.12 12.78
N ILE A 225 -8.05 -7.24 12.74
CA ILE A 225 -9.47 -7.26 12.38
C ILE A 225 -10.28 -6.78 13.57
N ARG A 226 -11.25 -5.90 13.28
CA ARG A 226 -12.28 -5.47 14.23
C ARG A 226 -13.65 -5.46 13.55
N LYS A 227 -14.65 -5.96 14.26
CA LYS A 227 -16.06 -5.75 13.95
C LYS A 227 -16.53 -4.51 14.71
N LEU A 228 -17.16 -3.56 14.02
CA LEU A 228 -17.75 -2.36 14.63
C LEU A 228 -19.26 -2.44 14.60
N ASP A 229 -19.90 -2.10 15.72
CA ASP A 229 -21.32 -1.76 15.71
C ASP A 229 -21.51 -0.38 15.04
N LEU A 230 -22.17 -0.34 13.89
CA LEU A 230 -22.33 0.88 13.12
C LEU A 230 -23.23 1.91 13.80
N VAL A 231 -24.11 1.48 14.71
CA VAL A 231 -24.96 2.36 15.48
C VAL A 231 -24.19 2.88 16.69
N GLU A 232 -23.79 1.98 17.58
CA GLU A 232 -23.25 2.34 18.89
C GLU A 232 -21.81 2.88 18.81
N GLU A 233 -20.97 2.29 17.97
CA GLU A 233 -19.54 2.64 17.90
C GLU A 233 -19.22 3.65 16.80
N VAL A 234 -20.11 3.85 15.83
CA VAL A 234 -19.88 4.77 14.71
C VAL A 234 -20.90 5.90 14.69
N ARG A 235 -22.18 5.64 14.40
CA ARG A 235 -23.19 6.68 14.17
C ARG A 235 -23.36 7.60 15.36
N ASP A 236 -23.52 7.04 16.56
CA ASP A 236 -23.82 7.81 17.77
C ASP A 236 -22.59 8.61 18.26
N LEU A 237 -21.40 8.29 17.73
CA LEU A 237 -20.11 8.93 18.04
C LEU A 237 -19.53 9.69 16.83
N ALA A 238 -20.29 9.82 15.75
CA ALA A 238 -19.82 10.38 14.49
C ALA A 238 -19.73 11.91 14.54
N THR A 239 -18.77 12.46 13.79
CA THR A 239 -18.81 13.90 13.45
C THR A 239 -20.01 14.21 12.55
N PRO A 240 -20.51 15.47 12.54
CA PRO A 240 -21.64 15.84 11.66
C PRO A 240 -21.40 15.49 10.19
N ALA A 241 -20.16 15.61 9.71
CA ALA A 241 -19.79 15.29 8.34
C ALA A 241 -19.84 13.79 8.04
N LEU A 242 -19.43 12.92 8.99
CA LEU A 242 -19.57 11.47 8.83
C LEU A 242 -21.02 11.04 8.98
N TYR A 243 -21.72 11.53 10.01
CA TYR A 243 -23.12 11.22 10.30
C TYR A 243 -24.03 11.47 9.08
N ALA A 244 -23.82 12.59 8.38
CA ALA A 244 -24.60 12.94 7.19
C ALA A 244 -24.43 11.96 6.01
N THR A 245 -23.47 11.04 6.07
CA THR A 245 -23.23 10.02 5.04
C THR A 245 -23.74 8.63 5.43
N MET A 246 -24.40 8.52 6.57
CA MET A 246 -24.95 7.27 7.09
C MET A 246 -26.46 7.23 6.89
N TYR A 247 -26.98 6.05 6.57
CA TYR A 247 -28.41 5.82 6.40
C TYR A 247 -28.78 4.38 6.68
N GLN A 248 -30.07 4.14 6.90
CA GLN A 248 -30.62 2.81 7.11
C GLN A 248 -31.16 2.27 5.78
N GLU A 249 -30.77 1.05 5.42
CA GLU A 249 -31.29 0.34 4.25
C GLU A 249 -31.88 -1.00 4.73
N GLY A 250 -33.21 -1.04 4.90
CA GLY A 250 -33.86 -2.17 5.55
C GLY A 250 -33.37 -2.38 6.98
N ASN A 251 -32.81 -3.54 7.27
CA ASN A 251 -32.25 -3.88 8.59
C ASN A 251 -30.77 -3.49 8.74
N ASP A 252 -30.10 -3.10 7.65
CA ASP A 252 -28.67 -2.81 7.67
C ASP A 252 -28.42 -1.30 7.77
N THR A 253 -27.38 -0.93 8.53
CA THR A 253 -26.87 0.43 8.56
C THR A 253 -25.75 0.54 7.53
N CYS A 254 -25.82 1.56 6.68
CA CYS A 254 -24.89 1.81 5.60
C CYS A 254 -24.16 3.14 5.79
N LEU A 255 -22.93 3.24 5.29
CA LEU A 255 -22.16 4.47 5.24
C LEU A 255 -21.33 4.55 3.95
N TYR A 256 -21.21 5.74 3.37
CA TYR A 256 -20.33 5.97 2.22
C TYR A 256 -19.17 6.92 2.52
N GLY A 257 -19.24 7.69 3.61
CA GLY A 257 -18.18 8.61 4.04
C GLY A 257 -17.84 9.73 3.04
N VAL A 258 -16.77 10.45 3.34
CA VAL A 258 -16.30 11.60 2.54
C VAL A 258 -14.86 11.34 2.08
N CYS A 259 -14.70 11.03 0.79
CA CYS A 259 -13.41 10.81 0.13
C CYS A 259 -13.53 11.02 -1.39
N HIS A 260 -12.42 10.94 -2.13
CA HIS A 260 -12.43 11.20 -3.58
C HIS A 260 -13.37 10.29 -4.40
N TYR A 261 -13.46 9.00 -4.03
CA TYR A 261 -14.29 8.01 -4.71
C TYR A 261 -15.49 7.54 -3.87
N CYS A 262 -15.86 8.28 -2.82
CA CYS A 262 -16.99 7.97 -1.96
C CYS A 262 -18.27 8.54 -2.55
N SER A 263 -19.34 7.74 -2.59
CA SER A 263 -20.62 8.17 -3.15
C SER A 263 -21.79 7.44 -2.49
N LEU A 264 -22.96 8.09 -2.44
CA LEU A 264 -24.19 7.49 -1.91
C LEU A 264 -24.55 6.17 -2.61
N THR A 265 -24.22 6.04 -3.89
CA THR A 265 -24.49 4.86 -4.72
C THR A 265 -23.51 3.71 -4.53
N ASP A 266 -22.48 3.89 -3.70
CA ASP A 266 -21.43 2.90 -3.45
C ASP A 266 -21.04 2.89 -1.95
N PRO A 267 -21.99 2.53 -1.06
CA PRO A 267 -21.76 2.46 0.38
C PRO A 267 -21.11 1.13 0.80
N VAL A 268 -20.67 1.07 2.06
CA VAL A 268 -20.51 -0.20 2.79
C VAL A 268 -21.64 -0.32 3.81
N CYS A 269 -22.21 -1.52 3.94
CA CYS A 269 -23.30 -1.81 4.85
C CYS A 269 -22.89 -2.90 5.84
N GLY A 270 -23.24 -2.72 7.11
CA GLY A 270 -23.01 -3.72 8.15
C GLY A 270 -24.13 -4.75 8.16
N SER A 271 -23.79 -6.04 8.16
CA SER A 271 -24.76 -7.13 8.24
C SER A 271 -25.30 -7.23 9.66
N GLY A 272 -26.59 -6.94 9.85
CA GLY A 272 -27.18 -6.87 11.19
C GLY A 272 -26.57 -5.75 12.04
N GLY A 273 -26.17 -4.65 11.39
CA GLY A 273 -25.57 -3.48 12.04
C GLY A 273 -24.07 -3.59 12.32
N VAL A 274 -23.45 -4.74 12.08
CA VAL A 274 -22.03 -4.97 12.35
C VAL A 274 -21.20 -4.92 11.07
N LEU A 275 -20.14 -4.12 11.07
CA LEU A 275 -19.21 -3.98 9.94
C LEU A 275 -17.81 -4.47 10.31
N GLU A 276 -17.33 -5.49 9.61
CA GLU A 276 -15.95 -5.95 9.70
C GLU A 276 -15.00 -4.98 8.98
N GLY A 277 -13.80 -4.80 9.52
CA GLY A 277 -12.74 -4.04 8.87
C GLY A 277 -11.38 -4.22 9.54
N ALA A 278 -10.37 -3.58 8.97
CA ALA A 278 -9.03 -3.55 9.51
C ALA A 278 -8.86 -2.28 10.34
N LEU A 279 -8.50 -2.45 11.61
CA LEU A 279 -8.16 -1.38 12.52
C LEU A 279 -6.62 -1.27 12.58
N ILE A 280 -6.10 -0.14 12.11
CA ILE A 280 -4.68 0.15 11.97
C ILE A 280 -4.31 1.21 13.00
N PHE A 281 -3.42 0.87 13.93
CA PHE A 281 -2.92 1.80 14.94
C PHE A 281 -2.25 3.00 14.29
N TRP A 282 -2.63 4.20 14.71
CA TRP A 282 -2.02 5.43 14.21
C TRP A 282 -0.61 5.57 14.76
N LEU A 283 0.34 5.96 13.90
CA LEU A 283 1.73 6.11 14.32
C LEU A 283 1.88 7.17 15.44
N PRO A 284 2.84 6.99 16.35
CA PRO A 284 3.10 7.94 17.43
C PRO A 284 3.31 9.36 16.92
N ARG A 285 2.78 10.36 17.65
CA ARG A 285 2.75 11.77 17.20
C ARG A 285 4.14 12.38 16.94
N TYR A 286 5.18 11.87 17.59
CA TYR A 286 6.56 12.33 17.38
C TYR A 286 7.17 11.81 16.06
N LEU A 287 6.59 10.76 15.46
CA LEU A 287 7.01 10.27 14.15
C LEU A 287 6.33 11.10 13.06
N ARG A 288 7.10 11.96 12.40
CA ARG A 288 6.62 12.68 11.24
C ARG A 288 6.76 11.81 10.00
N LEU A 289 5.65 11.51 9.35
CA LEU A 289 5.67 10.84 8.04
C LEU A 289 6.09 11.80 6.93
N ILE A 290 7.13 11.41 6.19
CA ILE A 290 7.54 12.10 4.97
C ILE A 290 7.30 11.20 3.77
N LYS A 291 6.54 11.74 2.82
CA LYS A 291 6.14 11.07 1.59
C LYS A 291 7.11 11.39 0.45
N HIS A 292 7.58 10.36 -0.24
CA HIS A 292 8.47 10.45 -1.39
C HIS A 292 7.87 9.73 -2.59
N ARG A 293 8.16 10.25 -3.78
CA ARG A 293 7.76 9.59 -5.02
C ARG A 293 8.59 8.32 -5.23
N HIS A 294 7.91 7.22 -5.56
CA HIS A 294 8.60 5.96 -5.87
C HIS A 294 9.29 6.06 -7.25
N PRO A 295 10.58 5.68 -7.40
CA PRO A 295 11.24 5.74 -8.71
C PRO A 295 10.56 4.83 -9.74
N TRP A 296 10.11 3.64 -9.31
CA TRP A 296 9.33 2.70 -10.14
C TRP A 296 7.82 2.98 -10.12
N GLN A 297 7.39 4.21 -9.91
CA GLN A 297 5.96 4.56 -9.98
C GLN A 297 5.41 4.29 -11.39
N ARG A 298 4.24 3.63 -11.47
CA ARG A 298 3.46 3.49 -12.71
C ARG A 298 2.94 4.83 -13.23
N THR A 299 2.56 4.89 -14.50
CA THR A 299 1.97 6.12 -15.08
C THR A 299 0.49 6.32 -14.75
N TYR A 300 -0.19 5.24 -14.35
CA TYR A 300 -1.65 5.18 -14.16
C TYR A 300 -2.45 5.57 -15.42
N LYS A 301 -1.84 5.43 -16.60
CA LYS A 301 -2.43 5.79 -17.89
C LYS A 301 -2.32 4.62 -18.85
N LYS A 302 -3.45 4.14 -19.36
CA LYS A 302 -3.58 2.93 -20.20
C LYS A 302 -2.59 2.86 -21.37
N ASN A 303 -2.29 4.00 -22.00
CA ASN A 303 -1.45 4.07 -23.21
C ASN A 303 -0.13 4.82 -22.97
N LYS A 304 0.40 4.80 -21.74
CA LYS A 304 1.67 5.46 -21.42
C LYS A 304 2.52 4.55 -20.57
N LEU A 305 3.65 4.11 -21.09
CA LEU A 305 4.67 3.40 -20.31
C LEU A 305 5.50 4.39 -19.49
N ALA A 306 5.93 3.96 -18.30
CA ALA A 306 6.90 4.66 -17.48
C ALA A 306 8.32 4.44 -18.01
N ALA A 307 9.26 5.30 -17.61
CA ALA A 307 10.65 5.18 -18.05
C ALA A 307 11.26 3.83 -17.68
N TRP A 308 10.98 3.33 -16.48
CA TRP A 308 11.46 2.03 -16.00
C TRP A 308 10.88 0.82 -16.76
N GLU A 309 9.78 1.00 -17.51
CA GLU A 309 9.16 -0.08 -18.31
C GLU A 309 9.82 -0.24 -19.69
N VAL A 310 10.65 0.73 -20.10
CA VAL A 310 11.25 0.81 -21.45
C VAL A 310 12.76 1.00 -21.44
N ASP A 311 13.39 1.15 -20.28
CA ASP A 311 14.82 1.38 -20.14
C ASP A 311 15.47 0.26 -19.30
N GLU A 312 16.30 -0.58 -19.94
CA GLU A 312 17.02 -1.67 -19.26
C GLU A 312 18.01 -1.16 -18.21
N ALA A 313 18.59 0.02 -18.43
CA ALA A 313 19.57 0.64 -17.53
C ALA A 313 18.92 1.63 -16.54
N TYR A 314 17.60 1.55 -16.35
CA TYR A 314 16.88 2.49 -15.49
C TYR A 314 17.44 2.52 -14.06
N CYS A 315 17.76 1.35 -13.47
CA CYS A 315 18.28 1.33 -12.11
C CYS A 315 19.66 2.00 -11.98
N ASP A 316 20.52 1.94 -13.00
CA ASP A 316 21.83 2.62 -12.97
C ASP A 316 21.64 4.12 -12.76
N LYS A 317 20.68 4.73 -13.47
CA LYS A 317 20.29 6.14 -13.30
C LYS A 317 19.70 6.44 -11.92
N VAL A 318 19.00 5.47 -11.31
CA VAL A 318 18.49 5.62 -9.94
C VAL A 318 19.67 5.61 -8.96
N MET A 319 20.62 4.68 -9.12
CA MET A 319 21.80 4.54 -8.25
C MET A 319 22.74 5.75 -8.30
N ASP A 320 22.78 6.49 -9.42
CA ASP A 320 23.58 7.72 -9.55
C ASP A 320 23.11 8.87 -8.63
N SER A 321 21.87 8.81 -8.12
CA SER A 321 21.37 9.77 -7.15
C SER A 321 21.90 9.48 -5.74
N LYS A 322 22.38 10.51 -5.04
CA LYS A 322 22.80 10.42 -3.63
C LYS A 322 21.74 9.80 -2.70
N THR A 323 20.46 9.95 -3.04
CA THR A 323 19.36 9.38 -2.26
C THR A 323 19.30 7.86 -2.32
N TYR A 324 19.76 7.26 -3.42
CA TYR A 324 19.59 5.83 -3.70
C TYR A 324 20.91 5.09 -3.91
N SER A 325 22.04 5.79 -3.99
CA SER A 325 23.36 5.19 -4.01
C SER A 325 23.55 4.30 -2.77
N PRO A 326 23.83 2.98 -2.95
CA PRO A 326 24.04 2.06 -1.83
C PRO A 326 25.21 2.45 -0.92
N GLN A 327 26.16 3.26 -1.42
CA GLN A 327 27.31 3.73 -0.65
C GLN A 327 26.95 4.82 0.36
N SER A 328 25.85 5.55 0.14
CA SER A 328 25.42 6.67 1.00
C SER A 328 24.06 6.48 1.66
N SER A 329 23.26 5.52 1.23
CA SER A 329 21.91 5.30 1.78
C SER A 329 21.44 3.85 1.66
N SER A 330 20.73 3.37 2.69
CA SER A 330 19.98 2.10 2.65
C SER A 330 18.73 2.17 1.77
N ARG A 331 18.34 3.36 1.31
CA ARG A 331 17.03 3.61 0.70
C ARG A 331 16.71 2.67 -0.46
N LEU A 332 17.68 2.43 -1.36
CA LEU A 332 17.44 1.56 -2.51
C LEU A 332 17.22 0.10 -2.08
N LEU A 333 17.98 -0.39 -1.10
CA LEU A 333 17.77 -1.72 -0.53
C LEU A 333 16.39 -1.81 0.15
N ASP A 334 15.96 -0.77 0.86
CA ASP A 334 14.63 -0.73 1.46
C ASP A 334 13.51 -0.72 0.39
N LEU A 335 13.71 -0.08 -0.76
CA LEU A 335 12.76 -0.14 -1.88
C LEU A 335 12.73 -1.51 -2.55
N ILE A 336 13.85 -2.23 -2.57
CA ILE A 336 13.90 -3.62 -3.07
C ILE A 336 13.22 -4.58 -2.09
N ASP A 337 13.45 -4.43 -0.79
CA ASP A 337 12.69 -5.15 0.26
C ASP A 337 11.17 -4.91 0.09
N THR A 338 10.80 -3.65 -0.15
CA THR A 338 9.41 -3.23 -0.38
C THR A 338 8.85 -3.88 -1.64
N ALA A 339 9.59 -3.92 -2.75
CA ALA A 339 9.16 -4.55 -3.99
C ALA A 339 8.98 -6.08 -3.85
N ILE A 340 9.86 -6.75 -3.08
CA ILE A 340 9.72 -8.17 -2.76
C ILE A 340 8.45 -8.40 -1.94
N PHE A 341 8.23 -7.58 -0.91
CA PHE A 341 7.04 -7.64 -0.06
C PHE A 341 5.75 -7.42 -0.87
N ASP A 342 5.71 -6.34 -1.65
CA ASP A 342 4.59 -5.99 -2.52
C ASP A 342 4.35 -7.10 -3.56
N PHE A 343 5.38 -7.69 -4.15
CA PHE A 343 5.21 -8.75 -5.14
C PHE A 343 4.62 -10.02 -4.54
N LEU A 344 5.05 -10.46 -3.36
CA LEU A 344 4.43 -11.60 -2.67
C LEU A 344 2.92 -11.40 -2.51
N MET A 345 2.53 -10.18 -2.14
CA MET A 345 1.14 -9.78 -1.93
C MET A 345 0.39 -9.37 -3.21
N ASP A 346 1.09 -9.20 -4.33
CA ASP A 346 0.61 -8.63 -5.59
C ASP A 346 0.06 -7.19 -5.45
N ASN A 347 0.75 -6.37 -4.66
CA ASN A 347 0.46 -4.94 -4.51
C ASN A 347 1.12 -4.13 -5.63
N GLY A 348 0.35 -3.73 -6.62
CA GLY A 348 0.86 -2.92 -7.73
C GLY A 348 0.68 -1.41 -7.58
N ASP A 349 0.24 -0.93 -6.42
CA ASP A 349 -0.14 0.48 -6.18
C ASP A 349 0.88 1.26 -5.32
N ARG A 350 2.13 0.80 -5.22
CA ARG A 350 3.18 1.53 -4.48
C ARG A 350 3.72 2.74 -5.24
N HIS A 351 2.92 3.78 -5.39
CA HIS A 351 3.32 4.99 -6.13
C HIS A 351 4.13 6.01 -5.32
N HIS A 352 4.05 5.91 -4.00
CA HIS A 352 4.90 6.63 -3.07
C HIS A 352 5.40 5.68 -2.00
N TYR A 353 6.41 6.13 -1.29
CA TYR A 353 6.87 5.48 -0.08
C TYR A 353 7.02 6.52 1.02
N GLU A 354 6.89 6.06 2.27
CA GLU A 354 6.89 6.91 3.43
C GLU A 354 8.03 6.54 4.37
N LEU A 355 8.56 7.57 5.04
CA LEU A 355 9.58 7.44 6.06
C LEU A 355 9.04 8.00 7.36
N ALA A 356 9.27 7.30 8.47
CA ALA A 356 9.13 7.88 9.79
C ALA A 356 10.38 8.71 10.11
N GLN A 357 10.23 10.03 10.23
CA GLN A 357 11.30 10.91 10.70
C GLN A 357 11.11 11.28 12.16
N ASN A 358 12.15 11.02 12.96
CA ASN A 358 12.36 11.56 14.30
C ASN A 358 13.87 11.65 14.59
N ASN A 359 14.57 12.61 13.98
CA ASN A 359 16.04 12.73 14.03
C ASN A 359 16.82 11.47 13.64
N PHE A 360 16.17 10.52 12.95
CA PHE A 360 16.79 9.30 12.49
C PHE A 360 17.68 9.55 11.28
N HIS A 361 18.88 8.98 11.31
CA HIS A 361 19.76 8.89 10.15
C HIS A 361 19.36 7.65 9.33
N ASN A 362 19.10 7.82 8.03
CA ASN A 362 18.66 6.76 7.11
C ASN A 362 17.49 5.90 7.65
N PRO A 363 16.31 6.50 7.90
CA PRO A 363 15.14 5.72 8.31
C PRO A 363 14.69 4.77 7.19
N ALA A 364 14.29 3.57 7.58
CA ALA A 364 13.76 2.55 6.69
C ALA A 364 12.42 2.98 6.09
N VAL A 365 12.15 2.49 4.88
CA VAL A 365 10.86 2.66 4.21
C VAL A 365 9.77 1.91 4.97
N LEU A 366 8.69 2.60 5.32
CA LEU A 366 7.52 1.99 5.93
C LEU A 366 6.66 1.26 4.89
N LEU A 367 5.99 0.20 5.34
CA LEU A 367 5.10 -0.62 4.51
C LEU A 367 3.64 -0.28 4.85
N ILE A 368 3.20 0.92 4.44
CA ILE A 368 1.84 1.42 4.70
C ILE A 368 0.99 1.42 3.42
N ASP A 369 -0.34 1.39 3.58
CA ASP A 369 -1.33 1.30 2.50
C ASP A 369 -1.19 0.02 1.65
N ASN A 370 -1.45 -1.14 2.26
CA ASN A 370 -1.35 -2.45 1.60
C ASN A 370 -2.71 -2.98 1.13
N GLY A 371 -3.78 -2.21 1.28
CA GLY A 371 -5.15 -2.60 0.93
C GLY A 371 -5.37 -2.96 -0.54
N LYS A 372 -4.51 -2.53 -1.48
CA LYS A 372 -4.60 -2.89 -2.90
C LYS A 372 -3.98 -4.25 -3.24
N SER A 373 -3.65 -5.04 -2.24
CA SER A 373 -3.06 -6.37 -2.40
C SER A 373 -4.11 -7.48 -2.48
N LEU A 374 -3.63 -8.72 -2.67
CA LEU A 374 -4.47 -9.92 -2.76
C LEU A 374 -5.54 -9.80 -3.85
N GLY A 375 -5.21 -9.13 -4.96
CA GLY A 375 -6.08 -8.83 -6.09
C GLY A 375 -6.67 -10.07 -6.77
N ASN A 376 -5.75 -10.92 -7.22
CA ASN A 376 -6.06 -12.09 -8.02
C ASN A 376 -4.97 -13.16 -7.74
N PRO A 377 -5.33 -14.37 -7.28
CA PRO A 377 -4.35 -15.42 -7.00
C PRO A 377 -3.79 -16.08 -8.26
N ASP A 378 -4.43 -15.89 -9.42
CA ASP A 378 -4.08 -16.57 -10.68
C ASP A 378 -3.11 -15.75 -11.56
N VAL A 379 -2.77 -14.53 -11.14
CA VAL A 379 -1.90 -13.62 -11.89
C VAL A 379 -0.73 -13.19 -11.01
N ASP A 380 0.46 -13.15 -11.60
CA ASP A 380 1.68 -12.62 -10.96
C ASP A 380 2.18 -11.42 -11.77
N HIS A 381 2.08 -10.21 -11.20
CA HIS A 381 2.52 -8.99 -11.87
C HIS A 381 4.03 -8.80 -11.67
N LEU A 382 4.82 -9.42 -12.57
CA LEU A 382 6.28 -9.46 -12.50
C LEU A 382 6.93 -8.07 -12.49
N ASP A 383 6.27 -7.06 -13.05
CA ASP A 383 6.77 -5.68 -13.08
C ASP A 383 6.82 -5.01 -11.69
N ILE A 384 6.13 -5.56 -10.67
CA ILE A 384 6.33 -5.17 -9.27
C ILE A 384 7.77 -5.46 -8.81
N LEU A 385 8.40 -6.54 -9.30
CA LEU A 385 9.79 -6.88 -8.99
C LEU A 385 10.83 -6.08 -9.78
N ALA A 386 10.43 -5.05 -10.54
CA ALA A 386 11.35 -4.23 -11.32
C ALA A 386 12.58 -3.72 -10.56
N PRO A 387 12.45 -3.21 -9.32
CA PRO A 387 13.62 -2.82 -8.54
C PRO A 387 14.63 -3.97 -8.35
N LEU A 388 14.15 -5.19 -8.05
CA LEU A 388 15.02 -6.34 -7.83
C LEU A 388 15.71 -6.79 -9.12
N TYR A 389 14.96 -7.00 -10.21
CA TYR A 389 15.54 -7.55 -11.43
C TYR A 389 16.36 -6.54 -12.24
N GLN A 390 16.12 -5.23 -12.07
CA GLN A 390 16.92 -4.18 -12.73
C GLN A 390 18.19 -3.86 -11.94
N CYS A 391 18.08 -3.70 -10.61
CA CYS A 391 19.24 -3.35 -9.79
C CYS A 391 20.14 -4.54 -9.50
N CYS A 392 19.58 -5.76 -9.48
CA CYS A 392 20.30 -6.99 -9.15
C CYS A 392 21.06 -6.91 -7.83
N ILE A 393 20.46 -6.28 -6.82
CA ILE A 393 20.96 -6.25 -5.44
C ILE A 393 19.83 -6.66 -4.48
N ILE A 394 20.17 -7.25 -3.35
CA ILE A 394 19.25 -7.64 -2.28
C ILE A 394 19.97 -7.58 -0.93
N HIS A 395 19.27 -7.15 0.11
CA HIS A 395 19.83 -7.13 1.46
C HIS A 395 20.05 -8.56 1.97
N LYS A 396 21.22 -8.83 2.59
CA LYS A 396 21.60 -10.17 3.04
C LYS A 396 20.59 -10.76 4.01
N THR A 397 20.11 -9.97 4.98
CA THR A 397 19.11 -10.46 5.94
C THR A 397 17.80 -10.83 5.26
N THR A 398 17.35 -10.05 4.26
CA THR A 398 16.16 -10.36 3.46
C THR A 398 16.35 -11.66 2.69
N TRP A 399 17.48 -11.83 2.01
CA TRP A 399 17.78 -13.06 1.29
C TRP A 399 17.84 -14.28 2.21
N ASP A 400 18.55 -14.16 3.32
CA ASP A 400 18.68 -15.23 4.31
C ASP A 400 17.31 -15.62 4.88
N ARG A 401 16.46 -14.62 5.16
CA ARG A 401 15.11 -14.80 5.69
C ARG A 401 14.19 -15.48 4.69
N LEU A 402 14.17 -15.04 3.43
CA LEU A 402 13.34 -15.63 2.37
C LEU A 402 13.59 -17.14 2.25
N ARG A 403 14.87 -17.56 2.21
CA ARG A 403 15.27 -18.97 2.11
C ARG A 403 14.80 -19.86 3.27
N LEU A 404 14.43 -19.29 4.42
CA LEU A 404 13.81 -20.07 5.49
C LEU A 404 12.44 -20.61 5.08
N PHE A 405 11.77 -19.94 4.13
CA PHE A 405 10.40 -20.24 3.75
C PHE A 405 10.29 -21.01 2.42
N SER A 406 11.35 -21.66 1.96
CA SER A 406 11.32 -22.50 0.76
C SER A 406 10.40 -23.72 0.90
N GLY A 407 9.93 -24.25 -0.23
CA GLY A 407 9.12 -25.48 -0.27
C GLY A 407 7.77 -25.41 0.45
N GLY A 408 7.05 -24.29 0.31
CA GLY A 408 5.71 -24.12 0.86
C GLY A 408 5.64 -23.63 2.31
N SER A 409 6.80 -23.41 2.95
CA SER A 409 6.83 -22.95 4.34
C SER A 409 6.28 -21.52 4.53
N LEU A 410 6.25 -20.68 3.49
CA LEU A 410 5.70 -19.32 3.59
C LEU A 410 4.18 -19.36 3.77
N SER A 411 3.46 -20.07 2.90
CA SER A 411 2.00 -20.22 2.99
C SER A 411 1.56 -20.85 4.31
N ILE A 412 2.24 -21.91 4.75
CA ILE A 412 1.93 -22.58 6.02
C ILE A 412 2.08 -21.62 7.20
N ALA A 413 3.20 -20.89 7.27
CA ALA A 413 3.47 -19.98 8.37
C ALA A 413 2.49 -18.79 8.38
N LEU A 414 2.26 -18.18 7.23
CA LEU A 414 1.35 -17.04 7.11
C LEU A 414 -0.10 -17.46 7.35
N GLY A 415 -0.51 -18.61 6.82
CA GLY A 415 -1.82 -19.21 7.05
C GLY A 415 -2.08 -19.42 8.54
N ARG A 416 -1.10 -19.93 9.30
CA ARG A 416 -1.25 -20.13 10.76
C ARG A 416 -1.37 -18.81 11.53
N LEU A 417 -0.62 -17.77 11.16
CA LEU A 417 -0.75 -16.44 11.78
C LEU A 417 -2.08 -15.77 11.43
N ALA A 418 -2.51 -15.87 10.18
CA ALA A 418 -3.80 -15.35 9.72
C ALA A 418 -4.99 -16.09 10.35
N ALA A 419 -4.88 -17.41 10.54
CA ALA A 419 -5.89 -18.21 11.24
C ALA A 419 -6.00 -17.82 12.72
N HIS A 420 -4.88 -17.55 13.39
CA HIS A 420 -4.88 -17.06 14.76
C HIS A 420 -5.63 -15.72 14.89
N GLU A 421 -5.40 -14.78 13.98
CA GLU A 421 -6.15 -13.52 13.97
C GLU A 421 -7.64 -13.73 13.67
N ALA A 422 -7.96 -14.60 12.72
CA ALA A 422 -9.34 -14.92 12.37
C ALA A 422 -10.11 -15.54 13.55
N GLU A 423 -9.46 -16.44 14.31
CA GLU A 423 -10.02 -17.06 15.51
C GLU A 423 -10.28 -16.02 16.62
N ILE A 424 -9.30 -15.15 16.92
CA ILE A 424 -9.47 -14.11 17.95
C ILE A 424 -10.56 -13.10 17.57
N ALA A 425 -10.62 -12.72 16.29
CA ALA A 425 -11.62 -11.76 15.80
C ALA A 425 -12.99 -12.40 15.49
N ASP A 426 -13.12 -13.72 15.61
CA ASP A 426 -14.32 -14.49 15.26
C ASP A 426 -14.78 -14.25 13.80
N VAL A 427 -13.86 -14.37 12.84
CA VAL A 427 -14.14 -14.13 11.41
C VAL A 427 -13.72 -15.31 10.54
N LEU A 428 -14.19 -15.31 9.29
CA LEU A 428 -13.72 -16.24 8.28
C LEU A 428 -12.21 -16.04 7.99
N PRO A 429 -11.51 -17.09 7.50
CA PRO A 429 -10.09 -17.00 7.17
C PRO A 429 -9.73 -15.74 6.36
N LEU A 430 -8.65 -15.07 6.75
CA LEU A 430 -8.27 -13.78 6.16
C LEU A 430 -7.68 -13.90 4.75
N ILE A 431 -7.09 -15.04 4.44
CA ILE A 431 -6.41 -15.33 3.17
C ILE A 431 -6.92 -16.68 2.67
N THR A 432 -7.29 -16.75 1.39
CA THR A 432 -7.73 -18.00 0.78
C THR A 432 -6.53 -18.91 0.46
N GLU A 433 -6.77 -20.21 0.35
CA GLU A 433 -5.75 -21.18 -0.07
C GLU A 433 -5.13 -20.85 -1.43
N ALA A 434 -5.94 -20.32 -2.36
CA ALA A 434 -5.46 -19.88 -3.67
C ALA A 434 -4.44 -18.75 -3.55
N HIS A 435 -4.68 -17.76 -2.68
CA HIS A 435 -3.73 -16.69 -2.42
C HIS A 435 -2.48 -17.18 -1.69
N LEU A 436 -2.62 -18.06 -0.70
CA LEU A 436 -1.49 -18.66 -0.01
C LEU A 436 -0.58 -19.44 -0.98
N SER A 437 -1.16 -20.25 -1.88
CA SER A 437 -0.43 -20.96 -2.93
C SER A 437 0.24 -20.00 -3.93
N ALA A 438 -0.44 -18.90 -4.29
CA ALA A 438 0.14 -17.87 -5.14
C ALA A 438 1.39 -17.22 -4.50
N MET A 439 1.39 -17.00 -3.18
CA MET A 439 2.55 -16.44 -2.47
C MET A 439 3.78 -17.37 -2.52
N ASP A 440 3.59 -18.68 -2.38
CA ASP A 440 4.69 -19.64 -2.56
C ASP A 440 5.23 -19.66 -4.00
N ARG A 441 4.32 -19.61 -4.98
CA ARG A 441 4.68 -19.50 -6.41
C ARG A 441 5.50 -18.22 -6.68
N ARG A 442 5.07 -17.09 -6.12
CA ARG A 442 5.78 -15.80 -6.19
C ARG A 442 7.13 -15.83 -5.49
N LEU A 443 7.25 -16.55 -4.38
CA LEU A 443 8.54 -16.76 -3.72
C LEU A 443 9.55 -17.50 -4.61
N LEU A 444 9.11 -18.51 -5.38
CA LEU A 444 9.96 -19.17 -6.39
C LEU A 444 10.44 -18.20 -7.47
N ILE A 445 9.58 -17.30 -7.93
CA ILE A 445 9.93 -16.25 -8.88
C ILE A 445 11.02 -15.33 -8.32
N ILE A 446 10.91 -14.93 -7.04
CA ILE A 446 11.94 -14.13 -6.37
C ILE A 446 13.28 -14.87 -6.34
N TYR A 447 13.29 -16.17 -6.01
CA TYR A 447 14.51 -16.97 -6.06
C TYR A 447 15.11 -17.02 -7.47
N ALA A 448 14.29 -17.17 -8.50
CA ALA A 448 14.75 -17.19 -9.88
C ALA A 448 15.41 -15.86 -10.27
N VAL A 449 14.82 -14.73 -9.90
CA VAL A 449 15.41 -13.41 -10.16
C VAL A 449 16.79 -13.29 -9.49
N VAL A 450 16.91 -13.67 -8.22
CA VAL A 450 18.18 -13.59 -7.48
C VAL A 450 19.24 -14.53 -8.06
N GLU A 451 18.89 -15.79 -8.37
CA GLU A 451 19.81 -16.75 -9.01
C GLU A 451 20.26 -16.25 -10.40
N SER A 452 19.37 -15.67 -11.20
CA SER A 452 19.74 -15.02 -12.47
C SER A 452 20.72 -13.85 -12.24
N CYS A 453 20.51 -13.02 -11.22
CA CYS A 453 21.45 -11.95 -10.89
C CYS A 453 22.81 -12.50 -10.45
N LEU A 454 22.85 -13.58 -9.65
CA LEU A 454 24.07 -14.25 -9.22
C LEU A 454 24.85 -14.86 -10.40
N LYS A 455 24.16 -15.40 -11.42
CA LYS A 455 24.80 -15.89 -12.65
C LYS A 455 25.39 -14.76 -13.50
N LYS A 456 24.75 -13.58 -13.51
CA LYS A 456 25.17 -12.42 -14.32
C LYS A 456 26.33 -11.65 -13.69
N LYS A 457 26.43 -11.58 -12.37
CA LYS A 457 27.46 -10.80 -11.67
C LYS A 457 28.66 -11.68 -11.30
N LYS A 458 29.86 -11.11 -11.40
CA LYS A 458 31.13 -11.82 -11.14
C LYS A 458 31.27 -12.33 -9.69
N TYR A 459 30.74 -11.59 -8.71
CA TYR A 459 30.88 -11.88 -7.29
C TYR A 459 29.52 -11.85 -6.60
N VAL A 460 29.31 -12.76 -5.65
CA VAL A 460 28.09 -12.83 -4.82
C VAL A 460 27.86 -11.53 -4.06
N SER A 461 28.94 -10.89 -3.58
CA SER A 461 28.91 -9.59 -2.89
C SER A 461 28.43 -8.41 -3.73
N ASN A 462 28.30 -8.59 -5.05
CA ASN A 462 27.72 -7.57 -5.93
C ASN A 462 26.19 -7.68 -6.04
N VAL A 463 25.61 -8.74 -5.48
CA VAL A 463 24.17 -9.00 -5.47
C VAL A 463 23.65 -9.02 -4.03
N ILE A 464 24.30 -9.79 -3.16
CA ILE A 464 23.89 -9.91 -1.76
C ILE A 464 24.71 -8.93 -0.93
N LEU A 465 24.07 -7.86 -0.47
CA LEU A 465 24.71 -6.77 0.25
C LEU A 465 24.50 -6.91 1.77
N ASP A 466 25.59 -6.80 2.53
CA ASP A 466 25.59 -6.97 4.01
C ASP A 466 25.61 -5.64 4.77
N HIS A 467 25.44 -4.51 4.09
CA HIS A 467 25.46 -3.19 4.70
C HIS A 467 24.06 -2.61 4.84
N ARG A 468 23.85 -1.93 5.97
CA ARG A 468 22.79 -0.95 6.18
C ARG A 468 23.39 0.38 6.61
#